data_AF-A0A453S0H8-F1
#
_entry.id   AF-A0A453S0H8-F1
#
_cell.length_a   1.000
_cell.length_b   1.000
_cell.length_c   1.000
_cell.angle_alpha   90.00
_cell.angle_beta   90.00
_cell.angle_gamma   90.00
#
_symmetry.space_group_name_H-M   'P 1'
#
loop_
_entity.id
_entity.type
_entity.pdbx_description
1 polymer ?
#
loop_
_entity_poly.entity_id
_entity_poly.type
_entity_poly.pdbx_seq_one_letter_code
_entity_poly.pdbx_strand_id
1 'polypeptide(L)'
;GKPTVLLFLLPQELEFLISLRAANIHLTEHQFNNKNVPNLQAHFEKIVGENYFLHQSAQQAYRSYILAYNSHAMKDIFNVHSLSLKDVAASFCFRNPPKVDIGLEGRAMKKVGYNRGPDSRERRTRRRINAANP
;
A
#
# COMPACT_ATOMS: atom_id res chain seq x y z
N GLY A 1 -4.81 -12.67 35.12
CA GLY A 1 -5.37 -11.34 34.83
C GLY A 1 -6.10 -11.38 33.51
N LYS A 2 -7.14 -10.55 33.31
CA LYS A 2 -7.77 -10.41 31.99
C LYS A 2 -6.84 -9.64 31.05
N PRO A 3 -6.68 -10.05 29.78
CA PRO A 3 -5.87 -9.31 28.82
C PRO A 3 -6.48 -7.93 28.58
N THR A 4 -5.64 -6.90 28.63
CA THR A 4 -6.04 -5.53 28.29
C THR A 4 -5.47 -5.21 26.92
N VAL A 5 -6.31 -4.72 26.01
CA VAL A 5 -5.93 -4.32 24.66
C VAL A 5 -6.23 -2.84 24.50
N LEU A 6 -5.28 -2.09 23.95
CA LEU A 6 -5.47 -0.70 23.56
C LEU A 6 -5.62 -0.61 22.04
N LEU A 7 -6.61 0.13 21.59
CA LEU A 7 -6.87 0.40 20.19
C LEU A 7 -6.68 1.90 19.94
N PHE A 8 -5.78 2.24 19.03
CA PHE A 8 -5.60 3.60 18.54
C PHE A 8 -6.38 3.75 17.24
N LEU A 9 -7.21 4.78 17.16
CA LEU A 9 -8.01 5.09 15.98
C LEU A 9 -7.68 6.48 15.49
N LEU A 10 -7.57 6.62 14.17
CA LEU A 10 -7.59 7.92 13.53
C LEU A 10 -9.00 8.52 13.63
N PRO A 11 -9.13 9.86 13.55
CA PRO A 11 -10.44 10.53 13.57
C PRO A 11 -11.41 9.99 12.50
N GLN A 12 -10.87 9.58 11.35
CA GLN A 12 -11.64 9.02 10.23
C GLN A 12 -12.13 7.58 10.51
N GLU A 13 -11.51 6.86 11.43
CA GLU A 13 -11.80 5.46 11.74
C GLU A 13 -12.80 5.29 12.89
N LEU A 14 -13.29 6.39 13.48
CA LEU A 14 -14.16 6.36 14.66
C LEU A 14 -15.47 5.58 14.42
N GLU A 15 -15.96 5.55 13.19
CA GLU A 15 -17.15 4.78 12.82
C GLU A 15 -16.95 3.26 13.03
N PHE A 16 -15.71 2.77 13.06
CA PHE A 16 -15.39 1.38 13.38
C PHE A 16 -15.87 0.97 14.78
N LEU A 17 -15.99 1.92 15.71
CA LEU A 17 -16.53 1.68 17.05
C LEU A 17 -18.00 1.19 17.00
N ILE A 18 -18.75 1.52 15.95
CA ILE A 18 -20.12 1.02 15.75
C ILE A 18 -20.06 -0.48 15.43
N SER A 19 -19.15 -0.90 14.54
CA SER A 19 -18.94 -2.32 14.20
C SER A 19 -18.50 -3.14 15.41
N LEU A 20 -17.62 -2.61 16.26
CA LEU A 20 -17.19 -3.28 17.49
C LEU A 20 -18.33 -3.43 18.50
N ARG A 21 -19.18 -2.42 18.65
CA ARG A 21 -20.38 -2.49 19.50
C ARG A 21 -21.38 -3.52 18.98
N ALA A 22 -21.59 -3.58 17.66
CA ALA A 22 -22.44 -4.59 17.03
C ALA A 22 -21.91 -6.03 17.24
N ALA A 23 -20.60 -6.19 17.38
CA ALA A 23 -19.96 -7.45 17.74
C ALA A 23 -19.99 -7.76 19.26
N ASN A 24 -20.73 -6.98 20.06
CA ASN A 24 -20.83 -7.10 21.52
C ASN A 24 -19.49 -6.91 22.27
N ILE A 25 -18.58 -6.10 21.72
CA ILE A 25 -17.32 -5.75 22.39
C ILE A 25 -17.56 -4.53 23.28
N HIS A 26 -17.23 -4.63 24.57
CA HIS A 26 -17.25 -3.50 25.49
C HIS A 26 -16.05 -2.58 25.23
N LEU A 27 -16.32 -1.31 24.97
CA LEU A 27 -15.32 -0.30 24.66
C LEU A 27 -15.29 0.72 25.79
N THR A 28 -14.07 1.04 26.25
CA THR A 28 -13.84 2.10 27.23
C THR A 28 -12.98 3.17 26.56
N GLU A 29 -13.47 4.40 26.52
CA GLU A 29 -12.67 5.53 26.04
C GLU A 29 -11.56 5.82 27.04
N HIS A 30 -10.34 5.95 26.55
CA HIS A 30 -9.20 6.36 27.35
C HIS A 30 -8.67 7.69 26.84
N GLN A 31 -8.68 8.71 27.70
CA GLN A 31 -8.07 10.00 27.38
C GLN A 31 -6.61 10.00 27.80
N PHE A 32 -5.74 10.45 26.89
CA PHE A 32 -4.32 10.63 27.17
C PHE A 32 -4.04 12.08 27.57
N ASN A 33 -3.24 12.28 28.61
CA ASN A 33 -2.77 13.61 28.98
C ASN A 33 -1.60 14.02 28.09
N ASN A 34 -1.88 14.87 27.10
CA ASN A 34 -0.88 15.37 26.15
C ASN A 34 0.29 16.11 26.82
N LYS A 35 0.14 16.58 28.08
CA LYS A 35 1.22 17.26 28.81
C LYS A 35 2.39 16.33 29.15
N ASN A 36 2.14 15.03 29.19
CA ASN A 36 3.14 14.03 29.58
C ASN A 36 3.82 13.38 28.37
N VAL A 37 3.46 13.77 27.14
CA VAL A 37 4.02 13.20 25.91
C VAL A 37 5.18 14.08 25.45
N PRO A 38 6.45 13.64 25.58
CA PRO A 38 7.58 14.40 25.07
C PRO A 38 7.53 14.50 23.54
N ASN A 39 7.92 15.65 22.99
CA ASN A 39 8.05 15.81 21.54
C ASN A 39 9.29 15.06 21.03
N LEU A 40 9.11 13.81 20.64
CA LEU A 40 10.19 12.92 20.17
C LEU A 40 10.28 12.82 18.64
N GLN A 41 9.41 13.53 17.91
CA GLN A 41 9.31 13.41 16.45
C GLN A 41 10.66 13.65 15.76
N ALA A 42 11.30 14.79 16.04
CA ALA A 42 12.58 15.14 15.43
C ALA A 42 13.72 14.16 15.78
N HIS A 43 13.64 13.54 16.97
CA HIS A 43 14.62 12.56 17.41
C HIS A 43 14.47 11.24 16.65
N PHE A 44 13.23 10.76 16.47
CA PHE A 44 12.97 9.55 15.69
C PHE A 44 13.28 9.74 14.20
N GLU A 45 12.92 10.89 13.62
CA GLU A 45 13.30 11.25 12.25
C GLU A 45 14.82 11.19 12.04
N LYS A 46 15.60 11.67 13.02
CA LYS A 46 17.06 11.61 12.96
C LYS A 46 17.56 10.16 12.98
N ILE A 47 17.09 9.34 13.93
CA ILE A 47 17.51 7.94 14.06
C ILE A 47 17.18 7.13 12.80
N VAL A 48 15.96 7.29 12.28
CA VAL A 48 15.52 6.58 11.06
C VAL A 48 16.23 7.12 9.83
N GLY A 49 16.53 8.42 9.77
CA GLY A 49 17.26 9.03 8.67
C GLY A 49 18.74 8.65 8.60
N GLU A 50 19.40 8.49 9.75
CA GLU A 50 20.84 8.17 9.83
C GLU A 50 21.13 6.67 9.58
N ASN A 51 20.20 5.78 9.92
CA ASN A 51 20.39 4.35 9.76
C ASN A 51 19.74 3.84 8.46
N TYR A 52 20.57 3.37 7.53
CA TYR A 52 20.13 2.83 6.23
C TYR A 52 19.06 1.73 6.36
N PHE A 53 19.24 0.77 7.27
CA PHE A 53 18.30 -0.34 7.43
C PHE A 53 16.98 0.10 8.05
N LEU A 54 17.01 1.01 9.03
CA LEU A 54 15.79 1.58 9.61
C LEU A 54 15.05 2.42 8.57
N HIS A 55 15.77 3.22 7.78
CA HIS A 55 15.19 4.00 6.69
C HIS A 55 14.48 3.09 5.67
N GLN A 56 15.16 2.04 5.21
CA GLN A 56 14.59 1.08 4.26
C GLN A 56 13.38 0.34 4.86
N SER A 57 13.47 -0.08 6.12
CA SER A 57 12.36 -0.75 6.82
C SER A 57 11.16 0.17 6.98
N ALA A 58 11.38 1.44 7.32
CA ALA A 58 10.33 2.45 7.43
C ALA A 58 9.65 2.72 6.07
N GLN A 59 10.40 2.74 4.97
CA GLN A 59 9.81 2.90 3.62
C GLN A 59 8.92 1.71 3.27
N GLN A 60 9.36 0.49 3.59
CA GLN A 60 8.57 -0.72 3.36
C GLN A 60 7.31 -0.73 4.24
N ALA A 61 7.42 -0.32 5.50
CA ALA A 61 6.29 -0.23 6.43
C ALA A 61 5.27 0.83 5.96
N TYR A 62 5.73 2.00 5.53
CA TYR A 62 4.89 3.05 4.92
C TYR A 62 4.09 2.51 3.73
N ARG A 63 4.76 1.82 2.79
CA ARG A 63 4.11 1.19 1.64
C ARG A 63 3.09 0.14 2.08
N SER A 64 3.48 -0.75 3.00
CA SER A 64 2.62 -1.84 3.46
C SER A 64 1.37 -1.32 4.18
N TYR A 65 1.48 -0.24 4.95
CA TYR A 65 0.35 0.37 5.65
C TYR A 65 -0.69 0.92 4.66
N ILE A 66 -0.24 1.64 3.62
CA ILE A 66 -1.14 2.19 2.60
C ILE A 66 -1.80 1.06 1.79
N LEU A 67 -1.04 0.02 1.44
CA LEU A 67 -1.57 -1.17 0.77
C LEU A 67 -2.59 -1.92 1.64
N ALA A 68 -2.37 -2.00 2.96
CA ALA A 68 -3.33 -2.59 3.89
C ALA A 68 -4.64 -1.81 3.89
N TYR A 69 -4.57 -0.48 3.97
CA TYR A 69 -5.73 0.41 3.83
C TYR A 69 -6.45 0.20 2.49
N ASN A 70 -5.69 0.12 1.39
CA ASN A 70 -6.23 -0.10 0.06
C ASN A 70 -6.80 -1.52 -0.15
N SER A 71 -6.38 -2.52 0.63
CA SER A 71 -6.92 -3.89 0.55
C SER A 71 -8.04 -4.18 1.56
N HIS A 72 -8.27 -3.29 2.53
CA HIS A 72 -9.27 -3.48 3.57
C HIS A 72 -10.70 -3.59 3.01
N ALA A 73 -11.56 -4.41 3.61
CA ALA A 73 -12.91 -4.69 3.09
C ALA A 73 -13.89 -3.53 3.30
N MET A 74 -13.89 -2.91 4.49
CA MET A 74 -14.77 -1.80 4.83
C MET A 74 -14.23 -0.48 4.28
N LYS A 75 -14.54 -0.18 3.02
CA LYS A 75 -14.04 1.02 2.32
C LYS A 75 -14.66 2.32 2.80
N ASP A 76 -15.86 2.26 3.37
CA ASP A 76 -16.52 3.45 3.89
C ASP A 76 -15.79 4.01 5.12
N ILE A 77 -15.19 3.10 5.92
CA ILE A 77 -14.42 3.45 7.12
C ILE A 77 -12.92 3.59 6.81
N PHE A 78 -12.35 2.58 6.14
CA PHE A 78 -10.92 2.51 5.84
C PHE A 78 -10.66 2.88 4.37
N ASN A 79 -10.83 4.17 4.06
CA ASN A 79 -10.62 4.69 2.73
C ASN A 79 -9.19 5.24 2.55
N VAL A 80 -8.45 4.69 1.57
CA VAL A 80 -7.10 5.15 1.26
C VAL A 80 -7.07 6.57 0.68
N HIS A 81 -8.15 7.01 0.04
CA HIS A 81 -8.24 8.32 -0.59
C HIS A 81 -8.50 9.45 0.41
N SER A 82 -9.09 9.16 1.57
CA SER A 82 -9.24 10.13 2.66
C SER A 82 -8.00 10.25 3.54
N LEU A 83 -7.01 9.37 3.33
CA LEU A 83 -5.81 9.30 4.15
C LEU A 83 -4.78 10.35 3.72
N SER A 84 -4.29 11.13 4.68
CA SER A 84 -3.22 12.09 4.45
C SER A 84 -1.87 11.37 4.31
N LEU A 85 -1.36 11.27 3.08
CA LEU A 85 -0.06 10.63 2.82
C LEU A 85 1.10 11.30 3.56
N LYS A 86 0.97 12.59 3.88
CA LYS A 86 1.97 13.35 4.64
C LYS A 86 1.98 12.97 6.12
N ASP A 87 0.82 12.84 6.74
CA ASP A 87 0.73 12.49 8.16
C ASP A 87 1.09 11.02 8.38
N VAL A 88 0.75 10.15 7.42
CA VAL A 88 1.21 8.77 7.41
C VAL A 88 2.74 8.73 7.28
N ALA A 89 3.33 9.54 6.39
CA ALA A 89 4.78 9.60 6.26
C ALA A 89 5.46 10.05 7.58
N ALA A 90 4.89 11.05 8.26
CA ALA A 90 5.38 11.51 9.56
C ALA A 90 5.33 10.40 10.63
N SER A 91 4.29 9.56 10.59
CA SER A 91 4.13 8.40 11.49
C SER A 91 5.23 7.33 11.29
N PHE A 92 5.81 7.26 10.08
CA PHE A 92 6.98 6.43 9.77
C PHE A 92 8.30 7.20 9.81
N CYS A 93 8.33 8.33 10.52
CA CYS A 93 9.53 9.15 10.74
C CYS A 93 10.10 9.79 9.46
N PHE A 94 9.24 10.08 8.47
CA PHE A 94 9.62 10.82 7.27
C PHE A 94 9.03 12.23 7.28
N ARG A 95 9.87 13.23 7.00
CA ARG A 95 9.44 14.63 6.86
C ARG A 95 8.57 14.86 5.63
N ASN A 96 8.87 14.12 4.56
CA ASN A 96 8.17 14.17 3.28
C ASN A 96 7.81 12.74 2.87
N PRO A 97 6.68 12.54 2.17
CA PRO A 97 6.30 11.22 1.70
C PRO A 97 7.41 10.62 0.81
N PRO A 98 7.93 9.43 1.13
CA PRO A 98 8.97 8.80 0.34
C PRO A 98 8.41 8.42 -1.03
N LYS A 99 9.25 8.52 -2.07
CA LYS A 99 8.91 8.08 -3.43
C LYS A 99 8.94 6.55 -3.48
N VAL A 100 7.88 5.93 -3.02
CA VAL A 100 7.67 4.48 -3.13
C VAL A 100 6.57 4.21 -4.16
N ASP A 101 6.71 3.11 -4.90
CA ASP A 101 5.65 2.66 -5.79
C ASP A 101 4.52 2.00 -4.97
N ILE A 102 3.43 2.74 -4.76
CA ILE A 102 2.33 2.28 -3.90
C ILE A 102 1.41 1.33 -4.67
N GLY A 103 1.57 1.14 -5.98
CA GLY A 103 0.78 0.17 -6.74
C GLY A 103 -0.73 0.32 -6.54
N LEU A 104 -1.21 1.57 -6.38
CA LEU A 104 -2.63 1.90 -6.20
C LEU A 104 -3.44 1.69 -7.49
N GLU A 105 -2.86 1.05 -8.50
CA GLU A 105 -3.58 0.62 -9.69
C GLU A 105 -4.67 -0.36 -9.27
N GLY A 106 -5.91 0.06 -9.52
CA GLY A 106 -7.09 -0.71 -9.22
C GLY A 106 -7.05 -2.09 -9.88
N ARG A 107 -8.02 -2.92 -9.51
CA ARG A 107 -8.38 -4.14 -10.24
C ARG A 107 -8.95 -3.83 -11.65
N ALA A 108 -8.32 -2.94 -12.40
CA ALA A 108 -8.63 -2.66 -13.78
C ALA A 108 -7.50 -3.23 -14.65
N MET A 109 -7.79 -4.41 -15.21
CA MET A 109 -7.31 -4.85 -16.52
C MET A 109 -5.83 -5.23 -16.69
N LYS A 110 -5.46 -6.45 -16.26
CA LYS A 110 -4.50 -7.27 -17.04
C LYS A 110 -5.25 -8.07 -18.12
N LYS A 111 -5.69 -7.39 -19.18
CA LYS A 111 -5.78 -8.01 -20.51
C LYS A 111 -4.50 -7.63 -21.26
N VAL A 112 -3.38 -8.24 -20.90
CA VAL A 112 -2.20 -8.23 -21.77
C VAL A 112 -2.23 -9.53 -22.55
N GLY A 113 -2.91 -9.49 -23.70
CA GLY A 113 -2.79 -10.52 -24.72
C GLY A 113 -1.43 -10.38 -25.40
N TYR A 114 -0.51 -11.28 -25.08
CA TYR A 114 0.64 -11.52 -25.95
C TYR A 114 0.27 -12.66 -26.91
N ASN A 115 -0.01 -12.27 -28.16
CA ASN A 115 -0.03 -13.18 -29.30
C ASN A 115 1.37 -13.82 -29.43
N ARG A 116 1.55 -15.03 -28.90
CA ARG A 116 2.63 -15.91 -29.33
C ARG A 116 2.25 -16.42 -30.72
N GLY A 117 2.81 -15.82 -31.76
CA GLY A 117 2.88 -16.47 -33.06
C GLY A 117 3.97 -17.54 -33.03
N PRO A 118 3.69 -18.75 -33.54
CA PRO A 118 4.77 -19.60 -34.01
C PRO A 118 4.37 -20.18 -35.37
N ASP A 119 4.97 -19.70 -36.46
CA ASP A 119 5.15 -20.60 -37.60
C ASP A 119 6.35 -20.20 -38.46
N SER A 120 7.53 -20.66 -38.05
CA SER A 120 8.65 -20.89 -38.94
C SER A 120 8.68 -22.38 -39.27
N ARG A 121 7.94 -22.78 -40.31
CA ARG A 121 8.12 -24.06 -41.00
C ARG A 121 8.39 -23.84 -42.48
N GLU A 122 9.68 -23.87 -42.76
CA GLU A 122 10.29 -24.27 -44.01
C GLU A 122 9.53 -25.39 -44.73
N ARG A 123 9.03 -25.10 -45.94
CA ARG A 123 8.76 -26.11 -46.97
C ARG A 123 9.35 -25.65 -48.30
N ARG A 124 10.59 -26.07 -48.47
CA ARG A 124 11.23 -26.42 -49.74
C ARG A 124 10.23 -27.12 -50.68
N THR A 125 10.29 -26.78 -51.97
CA THR A 125 10.23 -27.70 -53.13
C THR A 125 9.13 -27.40 -54.18
N ARG A 126 9.62 -26.94 -55.35
CA ARG A 126 9.25 -27.29 -56.75
C ARG A 126 8.11 -26.56 -57.50
N ARG A 127 8.51 -26.22 -58.75
CA ARG A 127 7.77 -26.00 -60.02
C ARG A 127 7.49 -24.54 -60.33
N ARG A 128 7.67 -24.03 -61.55
CA ARG A 128 8.34 -24.47 -62.80
C ARG A 128 8.31 -23.21 -63.70
N ILE A 129 9.43 -22.93 -64.38
CA ILE A 129 9.57 -22.28 -65.71
C ILE A 129 8.45 -21.32 -66.16
N ASN A 130 8.81 -20.07 -66.44
CA ASN A 130 8.20 -19.26 -67.50
C ASN A 130 9.30 -18.60 -68.33
N ALA A 131 9.18 -18.79 -69.64
CA ALA A 131 10.01 -18.24 -70.68
C ALA A 131 9.58 -16.81 -71.05
N ALA A 132 10.56 -15.95 -71.35
CA ALA A 132 10.56 -14.79 -72.26
C ALA A 132 11.66 -13.80 -71.78
N ASN A 133 12.90 -13.91 -72.26
CA ASN A 133 13.51 -13.20 -73.42
C ASN A 133 13.96 -11.76 -73.07
N PRO A 134 15.07 -11.19 -73.61
CA PRO A 134 16.07 -11.71 -74.56
C PRO A 134 17.37 -12.24 -73.94
#